data_AF-A0A7J8NDA7-F1
#
_entry.id   AF-A0A7J8NDA7-F1
#
_cell.length_a   1.000
_cell.length_b   1.000
_cell.length_c   1.000
_cell.angle_alpha   90.00
_cell.angle_beta   90.00
_cell.angle_gamma   90.00
#
_symmetry.space_group_name_H-M   'P 1'
#
loop_
_entity.id
_entity.type
_entity.pdbx_description
1 polymer ?
#
loop_
_entity_poly.entity_id
_entity_poly.type
_entity_poly.pdbx_seq_one_letter_code
_entity_poly.pdbx_strand_id
1 'polypeptide(L)'
;MREFLMKVKCFCDNLAGCGEIISEHEHITTILNGLPAEYELIVSIIVASPTLYSLQSVMTMLIDAESRQQVLMAEVSSSANLVSQQSA
;
A
#
# COMPACT_ATOMS: atom_id res chain seq x y z
N MET A 1 -2.40 -5.39 1.42
CA MET A 1 -1.35 -4.44 1.85
C MET A 1 -0.73 -4.83 3.19
N ARG A 2 -1.52 -5.04 4.25
CA ARG A 2 -0.98 -5.40 5.59
C ARG A 2 -0.03 -6.59 5.58
N GLU A 3 -0.38 -7.66 4.87
CA GLU A 3 0.47 -8.85 4.74
C GLU A 3 1.81 -8.53 4.04
N PHE A 4 1.77 -7.77 2.95
CA PHE A 4 2.97 -7.33 2.23
C PHE A 4 3.91 -6.53 3.14
N LEU A 5 3.38 -5.51 3.82
CA LEU A 5 4.14 -4.67 4.74
C LEU A 5 4.75 -5.48 5.91
N MET A 6 4.00 -6.46 6.43
CA MET A 6 4.51 -7.35 7.48
C MET A 6 5.66 -8.22 6.99
N LYS A 7 5.60 -8.74 5.75
CA LYS A 7 6.69 -9.51 5.14
C LYS A 7 7.95 -8.67 4.98
N VAL A 8 7.83 -7.44 4.46
CA VAL A 8 8.97 -6.51 4.32
C VAL A 8 9.61 -6.23 5.69
N LYS A 9 8.78 -5.93 6.71
CA LYS A 9 9.28 -5.72 8.07
C LYS A 9 10.03 -6.94 8.61
N CYS A 10 9.49 -8.15 8.42
CA CYS A 10 10.12 -9.38 8.87
C CYS A 10 11.52 -9.58 8.24
N PHE A 11 11.68 -9.27 6.95
CA PHE A 11 12.99 -9.29 6.31
C PHE A 11 13.96 -8.28 6.92
N CYS A 12 13.50 -7.04 7.17
CA CYS A 12 14.33 -6.02 7.81
C CYS A 12 14.74 -6.42 9.24
N ASP A 13 13.82 -6.99 10.02
CA ASP A 13 14.09 -7.47 11.38
C ASP A 13 15.11 -8.62 11.38
N ASN A 14 14.99 -9.56 10.41
CA ASN A 14 15.93 -10.67 10.26
C ASN A 14 17.33 -10.19 9.87
N LEU A 15 17.43 -9.24 8.94
CA LEU A 15 18.70 -8.62 8.55
C LEU A 15 19.34 -7.88 9.73
N ALA A 16 18.54 -7.12 10.49
CA ALA A 16 19.00 -6.44 11.69
C ALA A 16 19.50 -7.44 12.75
N GLY A 17 18.85 -8.60 12.89
CA GLY A 17 19.31 -9.71 13.74
C GLY A 17 20.66 -10.29 13.31
N CYS A 18 21.03 -10.16 12.04
CA CYS A 18 22.36 -10.51 11.50
C CYS A 18 23.37 -9.36 11.56
N GLY A 19 23.00 -8.19 12.07
CA GLY A 19 23.85 -6.99 12.14
C GLY A 19 23.69 -6.01 10.98
N GLU A 20 22.82 -6.31 10.01
CA GLU A 20 22.55 -5.44 8.85
C GLU A 20 21.33 -4.55 9.12
N ILE A 21 21.59 -3.30 9.52
CA ILE A 21 20.53 -2.33 9.81
C ILE A 21 20.11 -1.62 8.52
N ILE A 22 18.85 -1.82 8.13
CA ILE A 22 18.25 -1.15 6.97
C ILE A 22 17.85 0.28 7.34
N SER A 23 18.29 1.26 6.53
CA SER A 23 17.89 2.64 6.72
C SER A 23 16.41 2.86 6.40
N GLU A 24 15.81 3.91 6.96
CA GLU A 24 14.41 4.24 6.68
C GLU A 24 14.17 4.48 5.18
N HIS A 25 15.12 5.15 4.51
CA HIS A 25 15.05 5.39 3.06
C HIS A 25 15.06 4.09 2.25
N GLU A 26 15.95 3.15 2.58
CA GLU A 26 16.00 1.83 1.91
C GLU A 26 14.74 1.02 2.17
N HIS A 27 14.20 1.08 3.37
CA HIS A 27 12.94 0.42 3.72
C HIS A 27 11.78 0.99 2.87
N ILE A 28 11.65 2.32 2.81
CA ILE A 28 10.63 2.99 1.97
C ILE A 28 10.83 2.61 0.50
N THR A 29 12.05 2.69 -0.01
CA THR A 29 12.36 2.35 -1.41
C THR A 29 12.00 0.90 -1.73
N THR A 30 12.30 -0.04 -0.82
CA THR A 30 11.94 -1.45 -0.94
C THR A 30 10.43 -1.64 -1.01
N ILE A 31 9.68 -0.91 -0.18
CA ILE A 31 8.21 -0.90 -0.22
C ILE A 31 7.74 -0.42 -1.59
N LEU A 32 8.16 0.77 -2.03
CA LEU A 32 7.69 1.39 -3.28
C LEU A 32 7.98 0.52 -4.51
N ASN A 33 9.18 -0.06 -4.59
CA ASN A 33 9.57 -0.93 -5.70
C ASN A 33 8.82 -2.28 -5.70
N GLY A 34 8.28 -2.69 -4.55
CA GLY A 34 7.51 -3.93 -4.41
C GLY A 34 6.01 -3.77 -4.64
N LEU A 35 5.53 -2.55 -4.91
CA LEU A 35 4.11 -2.30 -5.12
C LEU A 35 3.64 -2.70 -6.52
N PRO A 36 2.40 -3.18 -6.67
CA PRO A 36 1.80 -3.44 -7.97
C PRO A 36 1.29 -2.15 -8.63
N ALA A 37 0.98 -2.22 -9.93
CA ALA A 37 0.74 -1.05 -10.78
C ALA A 37 -0.45 -0.18 -10.36
N GLU A 38 -1.43 -0.72 -9.61
CA GLU A 38 -2.54 0.05 -9.06
C GLU A 38 -2.12 1.12 -8.04
N TYR A 39 -0.89 1.04 -7.50
CA TYR A 39 -0.33 2.03 -6.58
C TYR A 39 0.61 3.05 -7.26
N GLU A 40 0.78 3.03 -8.58
CA GLU A 40 1.71 3.93 -9.32
C GLU A 40 1.51 5.41 -9.02
N LEU A 41 0.26 5.85 -8.83
CA LEU A 41 -0.01 7.24 -8.46
C LEU A 41 0.54 7.58 -7.07
N ILE A 42 0.44 6.67 -6.11
CA ILE A 42 1.00 6.87 -4.76
C ILE A 42 2.53 6.89 -4.82
N VAL A 43 3.13 5.98 -5.59
CA VAL A 43 4.59 5.97 -5.84
C VAL A 43 5.03 7.31 -6.43
N SER A 44 4.35 7.77 -7.47
CA SER A 44 4.65 9.03 -8.15
C SER A 44 4.57 10.24 -7.21
N ILE A 45 3.53 10.31 -6.37
CA ILE A 45 3.36 11.38 -5.38
C ILE A 45 4.51 11.37 -4.37
N ILE A 46 4.87 10.19 -3.84
CA ILE A 46 5.94 10.07 -2.84
C ILE A 46 7.28 10.47 -3.44
N VAL A 47 7.60 9.97 -4.64
CA VAL A 47 8.89 10.22 -5.31
C VAL A 47 9.03 11.67 -5.77
N ALA A 48 7.96 12.29 -6.26
CA ALA A 48 7.98 13.68 -6.71
C ALA A 48 7.96 14.70 -5.55
N SER A 49 7.64 14.24 -4.34
CA SER A 49 7.53 15.12 -3.18
C SER A 49 8.89 15.67 -2.75
N PRO A 50 9.01 16.99 -2.53
CA PRO A 50 10.23 17.58 -1.97
C PRO A 50 10.39 17.29 -0.47
N THR A 51 9.34 16.80 0.20
CA THR A 51 9.37 16.44 1.62
C THR A 51 9.56 14.94 1.79
N LEU A 52 10.51 14.55 2.64
CA LEU A 52 10.69 13.15 3.02
C LEU A 52 9.47 12.64 3.78
N TYR A 53 8.97 11.48 3.36
CA TYR A 53 7.95 10.75 4.11
C TYR A 53 8.61 9.86 5.15
N SER A 54 8.03 9.79 6.34
CA SER A 54 8.39 8.75 7.30
C SER A 54 7.88 7.40 6.82
N LEU A 55 8.54 6.32 7.23
CA LEU A 55 8.09 4.96 6.96
C LEU A 55 6.66 4.73 7.46
N GLN A 56 6.34 5.23 8.65
CA GLN A 56 4.99 5.13 9.22
C GLN A 56 3.96 5.81 8.32
N SER A 57 4.25 7.03 7.85
CA SER A 57 3.35 7.75 6.95
C SER A 57 3.10 6.97 5.66
N VAL A 58 4.14 6.40 5.04
CA VAL A 58 4.00 5.59 3.81
C VAL A 58 3.14 4.35 4.09
N MET A 59 3.41 3.60 5.16
CA MET A 59 2.65 2.41 5.53
C MET A 59 1.17 2.72 5.78
N THR A 60 0.86 3.79 6.52
CA THR A 60 -0.51 4.25 6.76
C THR A 60 -1.21 4.60 5.45
N MET A 61 -0.56 5.37 4.58
CA MET A 61 -1.13 5.79 3.29
C MET A 61 -1.53 4.59 2.42
N LEU A 62 -0.69 3.56 2.37
CA LEU A 62 -0.95 2.34 1.59
C LEU A 62 -2.10 1.50 2.18
N ILE A 63 -2.18 1.42 3.52
CA ILE A 63 -3.29 0.73 4.21
C ILE A 63 -4.61 1.47 3.98
N ASP A 64 -4.59 2.79 4.08
CA ASP A 64 -5.77 3.64 3.86
C ASP A 64 -6.25 3.53 2.42
N ALA A 65 -5.32 3.55 1.45
CA ALA A 65 -5.64 3.34 0.04
C ALA A 65 -6.32 1.99 -0.22
N GLU A 66 -5.76 0.90 0.33
CA GLU A 66 -6.38 -0.44 0.23
C GLU A 66 -7.79 -0.47 0.84
N SER A 67 -7.99 0.15 2.02
CA SER A 67 -9.30 0.18 2.67
C SER A 67 -10.35 0.93 1.84
N ARG A 68 -9.98 2.07 1.26
CA ARG A 68 -10.88 2.87 0.40
C ARG A 68 -11.24 2.13 -0.87
N GLN A 69 -10.27 1.43 -1.48
CA GLN A 69 -10.52 0.62 -2.66
C GLN A 69 -11.51 -0.52 -2.37
N GLN A 70 -11.41 -1.18 -1.21
CA GLN A 70 -12.36 -2.23 -0.81
C GLN A 70 -13.80 -1.68 -0.63
N VAL A 71 -13.94 -0.48 -0.06
CA VAL A 71 -15.26 0.18 0.08
C VAL A 71 -15.84 0.49 -1.29
N LEU A 72 -15.06 1.10 -2.19
CA LEU A 72 -15.50 1.41 -3.55
C LEU A 72 -15.92 0.15 -4.32
N MET A 73 -15.17 -0.94 -4.20
CA MET A 73 -15.52 -2.22 -4.83
C MET A 73 -16.83 -2.82 -4.28
N ALA A 74 -17.11 -2.66 -2.99
CA ALA A 74 -18.36 -3.11 -2.38
C ALA A 74 -19.59 -2.30 -2.86
N GLU A 75 -19.43 -0.98 -3.02
CA GLU A 75 -20.48 -0.09 -3.54
C GLU A 75 -20.82 -0.38 -5.01
N VAL A 76 -19.79 -0.59 -5.84
CA VAL A 76 -19.97 -0.97 -7.26
C VAL A 76 -20.71 -2.30 -7.37
N SER A 77 -20.35 -3.30 -6.56
CA SER A 77 -21.02 -4.61 -6.56
C SER A 77 -22.48 -4.52 -6.11
N SER A 78 -22.78 -3.66 -5.14
CA SER A 78 -24.16 -3.43 -4.66
C SER A 78 -25.04 -2.76 -5.71
N SER A 79 -24.46 -1.85 -6.51
CA SER A 79 -25.17 -1.13 -7.57
C SER A 79 -25.52 -2.01 -8.78
N ALA A 80 -24.66 -2.99 -9.11
CA ALA A 80 -24.89 -3.92 -10.22
C ALA A 80 -26.09 -4.86 -10.00
N ASN A 81 -26.41 -5.19 -8.73
CA ASN A 81 -27.54 -6.06 -8.40
C ASN A 81 -28.91 -5.35 -8.56
N LEU A 82 -28.97 -4.02 -8.40
CA LEU A 82 -30.22 -3.27 -8.52
C LEU A 82 -30.72 -3.20 -9.97
N VAL A 83 -29.81 -3.08 -10.94
CA VAL A 83 -30.15 -2.97 -12.37
C VAL A 83 -30.68 -4.30 -12.94
N SER A 84 -30.19 -5.44 -12.45
CA SER A 84 -30.62 -6.76 -12.93
C SER A 84 -31.99 -7.19 -12.40
N GLN A 85 -32.47 -6.58 -11.31
CA GLN A 85 -33.77 -6.91 -10.70
C GLN A 85 -34.94 -6.05 -11.21
N GLN A 86 -34.68 -4.97 -11.96
CA GLN A 86 -35.72 -4.12 -12.55
C GLN A 86 -36.15 -4.51 -13.97
N SER A 87 -35.57 -5.57 -14.53
CA SER A 87 -36.00 -6.18 -15.79
C SER A 87 -36.72 -7.51 -15.54
N ALA A 88 -37.97 -7.42 -15.08
CA ALA A 88 -38.95 -8.50 -15.10
C ALA A 88 -40.36 -7.92 -15.29
#